data_AF-A0A923XR43-F1
#
_entry.id   AF-A0A923XR43-F1
#
_cell.length_a   1.000
_cell.length_b   1.000
_cell.length_c   1.000
_cell.angle_alpha   90.00
_cell.angle_beta   90.00
_cell.angle_gamma   90.00
#
_symmetry.space_group_name_H-M   'P 1'
#
loop_
_entity.id
_entity.type
_entity.pdbx_description
1 polymer ?
#
loop_
_entity_poly.entity_id
_entity_poly.type
_entity_poly.pdbx_seq_one_letter_code
_entity_poly.pdbx_strand_id
1 'polypeptide(L)'
;MEDISKFNIRLNVKVPYKILSNKELSTNEKLILALDYTYSLKKGYNSYTNVYIGELFSLHENIIGLCRKSLITKGYLLKDTNDKRIHHLTDKLGSIELPKMEEEAKNDIVCIIPFEIYHNPDLTTGAKLLWGEYNTMSKSEKGYFKERITTSEIMNVSVGSISNWTKQLFEYGFLEEYEVKSEYYKKQKVVRTIQFNRTKEKPIDD
;
A
#
# COMPACT_ATOMS: atom_id res chain seq x y z
N MET A 1 -12.27 15.61 -27.03
CA MET A 1 -11.46 14.68 -26.22
C MET A 1 -11.45 15.28 -24.83
N GLU A 2 -12.57 15.15 -24.13
CA GLU A 2 -12.87 15.89 -22.91
C GLU A 2 -13.46 14.93 -21.88
N ASP A 3 -13.12 15.23 -20.63
CA ASP A 3 -13.70 14.73 -19.38
C ASP A 3 -13.13 13.45 -18.73
N ILE A 4 -11.82 13.47 -18.46
CA ILE A 4 -11.21 12.76 -17.31
C ILE A 4 -11.20 13.68 -16.05
N SER A 5 -11.80 14.86 -16.14
CA SER A 5 -11.71 15.92 -15.15
C SER A 5 -12.96 16.00 -14.27
N LYS A 6 -12.95 15.35 -13.10
CA LYS A 6 -13.22 16.07 -11.83
C LYS A 6 -13.22 15.26 -10.55
N PHE A 7 -13.14 13.93 -10.54
CA PHE A 7 -13.00 13.22 -9.26
C PHE A 7 -11.97 12.08 -9.28
N ASN A 8 -11.05 12.18 -8.30
CA ASN A 8 -10.19 11.16 -7.70
C ASN A 8 -8.68 11.04 -8.02
N ILE A 9 -8.03 12.07 -8.58
CA ILE A 9 -6.55 12.19 -8.64
C ILE A 9 -5.90 12.32 -7.22
N ARG A 10 -6.70 12.36 -6.14
CA ARG A 10 -6.25 12.72 -4.77
C ARG A 10 -6.53 11.67 -3.68
N LEU A 11 -7.06 10.49 -4.00
CA LEU A 11 -7.33 9.48 -2.97
C LEU A 11 -6.04 8.83 -2.49
N ASN A 12 -5.60 9.07 -1.27
CA ASN A 12 -4.52 8.26 -0.71
C ASN A 12 -5.03 6.85 -0.37
N VAL A 13 -4.33 5.82 -0.84
CA VAL A 13 -4.62 4.44 -0.47
C VAL A 13 -4.12 4.20 0.96
N LYS A 14 -5.04 3.78 1.82
CA LYS A 14 -4.78 3.38 3.20
C LYS A 14 -4.48 1.89 3.24
N VAL A 15 -3.29 1.53 3.69
CA VAL A 15 -2.87 0.13 3.91
C VAL A 15 -2.71 -0.09 5.42
N PRO A 16 -3.74 -0.59 6.10
CA PRO A 16 -3.61 -1.07 7.47
C PRO A 16 -2.47 -2.07 7.61
N TYR A 17 -1.79 -2.05 8.76
CA TYR A 17 -0.72 -3.00 9.04
C TYR A 17 -1.18 -4.46 8.87
N LYS A 18 -2.43 -4.79 9.25
CA LYS A 18 -3.03 -6.12 9.05
C LYS A 18 -3.09 -6.57 7.59
N ILE A 19 -3.23 -5.64 6.63
CA ILE A 19 -3.14 -5.95 5.20
C ILE A 19 -1.68 -6.09 4.79
N LEU A 20 -0.83 -5.15 5.22
CA LEU A 20 0.59 -5.13 4.86
C LEU A 20 1.33 -6.40 5.32
N SER A 21 1.02 -6.88 6.53
CA SER A 21 1.67 -8.05 7.14
C SER A 21 0.99 -9.39 6.89
N ASN A 22 -0.10 -9.38 6.13
CA ASN A 22 -0.84 -10.59 5.84
C ASN A 22 0.01 -11.59 5.03
N LYS A 23 0.21 -12.79 5.58
CA LYS A 23 1.00 -13.85 4.94
C LYS A 23 0.22 -14.63 3.87
N GLU A 24 -1.11 -14.60 3.92
CA GLU A 24 -1.98 -15.25 2.93
C GLU A 24 -2.06 -14.46 1.61
N LEU A 25 -1.65 -13.18 1.62
CA LEU A 25 -1.83 -12.27 0.49
C LEU A 25 -0.50 -12.02 -0.25
N SER A 26 -0.56 -12.09 -1.57
CA SER A 26 0.48 -11.56 -2.45
C SER A 26 0.53 -10.03 -2.41
N THR A 27 1.62 -9.43 -2.90
CA THR A 27 1.75 -7.96 -2.97
C THR A 27 0.62 -7.30 -3.77
N ASN A 28 0.21 -7.89 -4.89
CA ASN A 28 -0.92 -7.38 -5.68
C ASN A 28 -2.24 -7.46 -4.92
N GLU A 29 -2.52 -8.57 -4.24
CA GLU A 29 -3.71 -8.70 -3.40
C GLU A 29 -3.70 -7.69 -2.25
N LYS A 30 -2.56 -7.44 -1.62
CA LYS A 30 -2.42 -6.42 -0.56
C LYS A 30 -2.79 -5.03 -1.06
N LEU A 31 -2.26 -4.62 -2.22
CA LEU A 31 -2.55 -3.29 -2.78
C LEU A 31 -4.03 -3.15 -3.19
N ILE A 32 -4.60 -4.19 -3.81
CA ILE A 32 -6.02 -4.18 -4.23
C ILE A 32 -6.95 -4.18 -3.02
N LEU A 33 -6.69 -5.04 -2.03
CA LEU A 33 -7.47 -5.08 -0.79
C LEU A 33 -7.38 -3.75 -0.02
N ALA A 34 -6.21 -3.10 -0.04
CA ALA A 34 -6.06 -1.76 0.53
C ALA A 34 -6.89 -0.70 -0.19
N LEU A 35 -7.05 -0.80 -1.52
CA LEU A 35 -7.97 0.06 -2.27
C LEU A 35 -9.42 -0.17 -1.84
N ASP A 36 -9.85 -1.43 -1.82
CA ASP A 36 -11.20 -1.81 -1.41
C ASP A 36 -11.48 -1.36 0.04
N TYR A 37 -10.50 -1.50 0.95
CA TYR A 37 -10.54 -0.95 2.31
C TYR A 37 -10.66 0.57 2.34
N THR A 38 -9.88 1.27 1.53
CA THR A 38 -9.93 2.73 1.48
C THR A 38 -11.31 3.22 1.03
N TYR A 39 -11.91 2.54 0.05
CA TYR A 39 -13.26 2.86 -0.41
C TYR A 39 -14.34 2.44 0.58
N SER A 40 -14.19 1.31 1.29
CA SER A 40 -15.15 0.92 2.31
C SER A 40 -15.24 1.97 3.43
N LEU A 41 -14.11 2.57 3.82
CA LEU A 41 -14.09 3.65 4.81
C LEU A 41 -14.80 4.93 4.32
N LYS A 42 -14.90 5.15 3.01
CA LYS A 42 -15.53 6.36 2.44
C LYS A 42 -16.97 6.17 2.02
N LYS A 43 -17.29 5.03 1.38
CA LYS A 43 -18.57 4.74 0.71
C LYS A 43 -19.20 3.42 1.17
N GLY A 44 -18.55 2.65 2.04
CA GLY A 44 -18.98 1.31 2.45
C GLY A 44 -18.57 0.19 1.50
N TYR A 45 -18.31 0.48 0.22
CA TYR A 45 -18.00 -0.51 -0.81
C TYR A 45 -17.11 0.05 -1.92
N ASN A 46 -16.61 -0.83 -2.78
CA ASN A 46 -15.93 -0.48 -4.03
C ASN A 46 -16.67 -1.06 -5.24
N SER A 47 -17.06 -0.19 -6.19
CA SER A 47 -17.75 -0.56 -7.44
C SER A 47 -16.91 -0.35 -8.70
N TYR A 48 -15.64 0.07 -8.58
CA TYR A 48 -14.78 0.33 -9.73
C TYR A 48 -14.45 -0.94 -10.50
N THR A 49 -14.39 -0.80 -11.83
CA THR A 49 -14.10 -1.90 -12.74
C THR A 49 -12.62 -2.32 -12.67
N ASN A 50 -12.32 -3.53 -13.13
CA ASN A 50 -10.95 -4.02 -13.21
C ASN A 50 -10.10 -3.18 -14.16
N VAL A 51 -10.69 -2.68 -15.25
CA VAL A 51 -10.06 -1.75 -16.20
C VAL A 51 -9.59 -0.50 -15.46
N TYR A 52 -10.51 0.18 -14.76
CA TYR A 52 -10.21 1.42 -14.07
C TYR A 52 -9.16 1.24 -12.97
N ILE A 53 -9.26 0.16 -12.19
CA ILE A 53 -8.26 -0.12 -11.15
C ILE A 53 -6.91 -0.49 -11.76
N GLY A 54 -6.91 -1.17 -12.91
CA GLY A 54 -5.71 -1.47 -13.67
C GLY A 54 -5.00 -0.20 -14.09
N GLU A 55 -5.71 0.74 -14.70
CA GLU A 55 -5.20 2.07 -15.04
C GLU A 55 -4.72 2.82 -13.79
N LEU A 56 -5.51 2.81 -12.71
CA LEU A 56 -5.17 3.50 -11.46
C LEU A 56 -3.85 3.01 -10.85
N PHE A 57 -3.56 1.72 -10.93
CA PHE A 57 -2.35 1.12 -10.38
C PHE A 57 -1.24 0.85 -11.39
N SER A 58 -1.44 1.21 -12.66
CA SER A 58 -0.55 0.81 -13.75
C SER A 58 -0.31 -0.71 -13.77
N LEU A 59 -1.40 -1.47 -13.65
CA LEU A 59 -1.44 -2.94 -13.68
C LEU A 59 -2.40 -3.41 -14.77
N HIS A 60 -2.13 -4.57 -15.36
CA HIS A 60 -3.06 -5.18 -16.32
C HIS A 60 -4.37 -5.59 -15.62
N GLU A 61 -5.52 -5.31 -16.22
CA GLU A 61 -6.85 -5.58 -15.66
C GLU A 61 -7.07 -7.04 -15.23
N ASN A 62 -6.53 -8.01 -15.98
CA ASN A 62 -6.53 -9.43 -15.64
C ASN A 62 -5.91 -9.71 -14.26
N ILE A 63 -4.85 -8.99 -13.87
CA ILE A 63 -4.25 -9.12 -12.54
C ILE A 63 -5.28 -8.70 -11.49
N ILE A 64 -6.00 -7.60 -11.73
CA ILE A 64 -7.04 -7.11 -10.81
C ILE A 64 -8.16 -8.14 -10.66
N GLY A 65 -8.64 -8.68 -11.79
CA GLY A 65 -9.69 -9.70 -11.80
C GLY A 65 -9.30 -10.98 -11.05
N LEU A 66 -8.07 -11.46 -11.26
CA LEU A 66 -7.53 -12.63 -10.56
C LEU A 66 -7.39 -12.37 -9.05
N CYS A 67 -6.84 -11.22 -8.66
CA CYS A 67 -6.67 -10.87 -7.25
C CYS A 67 -8.02 -10.73 -6.55
N ARG A 68 -9.00 -10.04 -7.14
CA ARG A 68 -10.35 -9.93 -6.55
C ARG A 68 -11.03 -11.28 -6.41
N LYS A 69 -10.93 -12.15 -7.42
CA LYS A 69 -11.45 -13.52 -7.33
C LYS A 69 -10.80 -14.27 -6.16
N SER A 70 -9.47 -14.18 -6.03
CA SER A 70 -8.72 -14.79 -4.93
C SER A 70 -9.12 -14.22 -3.57
N LEU A 71 -9.26 -12.89 -3.44
CA LEU A 71 -9.70 -12.21 -2.21
C LEU A 71 -11.11 -12.64 -1.79
N ILE A 72 -12.02 -12.84 -2.74
CA ILE A 72 -13.36 -13.41 -2.47
C ILE A 72 -13.23 -14.85 -1.98
N THR A 73 -12.45 -15.70 -2.67
CA THR A 73 -12.23 -17.09 -2.25
C THR A 73 -11.60 -17.18 -0.87
N LYS A 74 -10.69 -16.27 -0.53
CA LYS A 74 -10.05 -16.16 0.79
C LYS A 74 -10.97 -15.50 1.84
N GLY A 75 -12.17 -15.06 1.46
CA GLY A 75 -13.16 -14.48 2.36
C GLY A 75 -12.88 -13.06 2.83
N TYR A 76 -12.01 -12.30 2.15
CA TYR A 76 -11.74 -10.89 2.46
C TYR A 76 -12.74 -9.93 1.79
N LEU A 77 -13.34 -10.36 0.69
CA LEU A 77 -14.33 -9.61 -0.07
C LEU A 77 -15.59 -10.43 -0.30
N LEU A 78 -16.73 -9.76 -0.36
CA LEU A 78 -17.99 -10.31 -0.83
C LEU A 78 -18.48 -9.51 -2.02
N LYS A 79 -19.03 -10.21 -3.01
CA LYS A 79 -19.79 -9.55 -4.07
C LYS A 79 -21.21 -9.29 -3.60
N ASP A 80 -21.73 -8.12 -3.93
CA ASP A 80 -23.13 -7.82 -3.73
C ASP A 80 -24.03 -8.77 -4.54
N THR A 81 -25.18 -9.12 -3.97
CA THR A 81 -26.14 -10.04 -4.59
C THR A 81 -26.89 -9.40 -5.75
N ASN A 82 -27.09 -8.09 -5.71
CA ASN A 82 -27.87 -7.34 -6.70
C ASN A 82 -26.98 -6.75 -7.80
N ASP A 83 -25.79 -6.24 -7.45
CA ASP A 83 -24.81 -5.74 -8.43
C ASP A 83 -23.43 -6.37 -8.23
N LYS A 84 -23.09 -7.34 -9.09
CA LYS A 84 -21.82 -8.09 -9.04
C LYS A 84 -20.56 -7.23 -9.24
N ARG A 85 -20.70 -5.94 -9.59
CA ARG A 85 -19.60 -4.97 -9.64
C ARG A 85 -19.23 -4.42 -8.27
N ILE A 86 -20.17 -4.46 -7.33
CA ILE A 86 -19.98 -3.97 -5.96
C ILE A 86 -19.26 -5.05 -5.13
N HIS A 87 -18.18 -4.65 -4.48
CA HIS A 87 -17.39 -5.46 -3.56
C HIS A 87 -17.43 -4.82 -2.18
N HIS A 88 -17.81 -5.62 -1.18
CA HIS A 88 -17.85 -5.26 0.23
C HIS A 88 -16.69 -5.93 0.97
N LEU A 89 -16.07 -5.22 1.90
CA LEU A 89 -15.13 -5.85 2.83
C LEU A 89 -15.88 -6.74 3.82
N THR A 90 -15.23 -7.82 4.24
CA THR A 90 -15.70 -8.66 5.35
C THR A 90 -14.98 -8.32 6.65
N ASP A 91 -15.50 -8.85 7.75
CA ASP A 91 -14.87 -8.74 9.07
C ASP A 91 -13.59 -9.59 9.21
N LYS A 92 -13.21 -10.37 8.20
CA LYS A 92 -12.02 -11.24 8.24
C LYS A 92 -10.74 -10.45 8.53
N LEU A 93 -10.65 -9.19 8.09
CA LEU A 93 -9.52 -8.32 8.43
C LEU A 93 -9.44 -8.03 9.94
N GLY A 94 -10.59 -7.92 10.61
CA GLY A 94 -10.65 -7.71 12.06
C GLY A 94 -10.08 -8.89 12.84
N SER A 95 -10.33 -10.12 12.37
CA SER A 95 -9.96 -11.36 13.04
C SER A 95 -8.51 -11.83 12.81
N ILE A 96 -7.70 -11.10 12.04
CA ILE A 96 -6.27 -11.44 11.88
C ILE A 96 -5.54 -11.14 13.19
N GLU A 97 -4.99 -12.19 13.80
CA GLU A 97 -4.05 -12.07 14.93
C GLU A 97 -2.72 -11.49 14.45
N LEU A 98 -2.26 -10.42 15.10
CA LEU A 98 -0.91 -9.91 14.93
C LEU A 98 0.02 -10.62 15.93
N PRO A 99 1.32 -10.80 15.63
CA PRO A 99 2.25 -11.34 16.60
C PRO A 99 2.26 -10.51 17.90
N LYS A 100 2.27 -11.15 19.07
CA LYS A 100 2.12 -10.50 20.40
C LYS A 100 3.09 -9.35 20.71
N MET A 101 4.28 -9.33 20.09
CA MET A 101 5.23 -8.20 20.20
C MET A 101 4.80 -6.95 19.39
N GLU A 102 3.73 -7.05 18.61
CA GLU A 102 3.28 -6.04 17.63
C GLU A 102 1.88 -5.47 17.93
N GLU A 103 1.14 -6.04 18.88
CA GLU A 103 -0.29 -5.74 19.11
C GLU A 103 -0.55 -4.35 19.68
N GLU A 104 0.28 -3.87 20.62
CA GLU A 104 -0.01 -2.63 21.37
C GLU A 104 0.37 -1.34 20.63
N ALA A 105 1.22 -1.43 19.60
CA ALA A 105 1.72 -0.26 18.86
C ALA A 105 1.34 -0.24 17.37
N LYS A 106 1.01 -1.39 16.75
CA LYS A 106 0.83 -1.47 15.29
C LYS A 106 -0.61 -1.61 14.82
N ASN A 107 -1.57 -1.88 15.71
CA ASN A 107 -2.98 -2.03 15.32
C ASN A 107 -3.56 -0.75 14.69
N ASP A 108 -3.07 0.43 15.08
CA ASP A 108 -3.51 1.73 14.55
C ASP A 108 -2.60 2.27 13.43
N ILE A 109 -1.51 1.58 13.09
CA ILE A 109 -0.60 2.03 12.05
C ILE A 109 -1.22 1.74 10.68
N VAL A 110 -1.54 2.82 9.97
CA VAL A 110 -2.03 2.79 8.60
C VAL A 110 -0.99 3.45 7.70
N CYS A 111 -0.46 2.68 6.76
CA CYS A 111 0.40 3.23 5.72
C CYS A 111 -0.44 4.03 4.73
N ILE A 112 0.05 5.22 4.36
CA ILE A 112 -0.62 6.10 3.41
C ILE A 112 0.21 6.11 2.13
N ILE A 113 -0.35 5.60 1.05
CA ILE A 113 0.28 5.60 -0.28
C ILE A 113 -0.43 6.66 -1.15
N PRO A 114 0.27 7.74 -1.54
CA PRO A 114 -0.29 8.79 -2.36
C PRO A 114 -0.37 8.38 -3.85
N PHE A 115 -1.18 9.11 -4.63
CA PHE A 115 -1.42 8.86 -6.05
C PHE A 115 -0.14 8.76 -6.86
N GLU A 116 0.78 9.70 -6.62
CA GLU A 116 2.09 9.81 -7.25
C GLU A 116 2.93 8.53 -7.09
N ILE A 117 2.67 7.73 -6.05
CA ILE A 117 3.33 6.45 -5.80
C ILE A 117 2.53 5.30 -6.40
N TYR A 118 1.25 5.13 -6.02
CA TYR A 118 0.52 3.93 -6.43
C TYR A 118 0.19 3.89 -7.93
N HIS A 119 0.09 5.05 -8.58
CA HIS A 119 -0.19 5.15 -10.02
C HIS A 119 1.08 5.05 -10.87
N ASN A 120 2.27 5.24 -10.29
CA ASN A 120 3.50 5.27 -11.06
C ASN A 120 3.76 3.94 -11.81
N PRO A 121 3.97 3.97 -13.14
CA PRO A 121 4.17 2.76 -13.95
C PRO A 121 5.55 2.13 -13.79
N ASP A 122 6.54 2.92 -13.35
CA ASP A 122 7.93 2.46 -13.17
C ASP A 122 8.14 1.76 -11.82
N LEU A 123 7.19 1.89 -10.90
CA LEU A 123 7.21 1.24 -9.59
C LEU A 123 6.43 -0.07 -9.60
N THR A 124 7.07 -1.14 -9.11
CA THR A 124 6.37 -2.40 -8.83
C THR A 124 5.40 -2.23 -7.66
N THR A 125 4.38 -3.09 -7.59
CA THR A 125 3.45 -3.13 -6.44
C THR A 125 4.17 -3.26 -5.10
N GLY A 126 5.23 -4.06 -5.05
CA GLY A 126 6.05 -4.20 -3.85
C GLY A 126 6.76 -2.91 -3.46
N ALA A 127 7.32 -2.17 -4.42
CA ALA A 127 7.93 -0.87 -4.17
C ALA A 127 6.91 0.18 -3.70
N LYS A 128 5.70 0.18 -4.26
CA LYS A 128 4.59 1.05 -3.83
C LYS A 128 4.24 0.83 -2.36
N LEU A 129 4.08 -0.43 -1.95
CA LEU A 129 3.81 -0.81 -0.57
C LEU A 129 4.99 -0.47 0.36
N LEU A 130 6.23 -0.73 -0.09
CA LEU A 130 7.44 -0.45 0.68
C LEU A 130 7.61 1.05 0.94
N TRP A 131 7.32 1.89 -0.06
CA TRP A 131 7.33 3.34 0.13
C TRP A 131 6.34 3.75 1.21
N GLY A 132 5.14 3.14 1.25
CA GLY A 132 4.15 3.38 2.31
C GLY A 132 4.67 3.04 3.72
N GLU A 133 5.34 1.90 3.89
CA GLU A 133 5.99 1.50 5.16
C GLU A 133 7.09 2.50 5.54
N TYR A 134 7.98 2.84 4.60
CA TYR A 134 9.04 3.81 4.85
C TYR A 134 8.48 5.15 5.27
N ASN A 135 7.57 5.74 4.48
CA ASN A 135 6.99 7.05 4.79
C ASN A 135 6.28 7.07 6.15
N THR A 136 5.60 5.99 6.51
CA THR A 136 4.84 5.90 7.78
C THR A 136 5.75 5.79 8.99
N MET A 137 6.82 5.00 8.86
CA MET A 137 7.77 4.74 9.95
C MET A 137 8.93 5.74 10.01
N SER A 138 9.17 6.54 8.96
CA SER A 138 10.24 7.55 8.89
C SER A 138 9.89 8.89 9.53
N LYS A 139 8.78 9.00 10.26
CA LYS A 139 8.32 10.27 10.87
C LYS A 139 9.22 10.81 11.99
N SER A 140 10.25 10.05 12.39
CA SER A 140 11.26 10.52 13.35
C SER A 140 12.43 11.21 12.63
N GLU A 141 13.16 12.09 13.32
CA GLU A 141 14.35 12.77 12.76
C GLU A 141 15.41 11.81 12.18
N LYS A 142 15.39 10.55 12.64
CA LYS A 142 16.33 9.49 12.25
C LYS A 142 15.94 8.75 10.95
N GLY A 143 14.79 9.04 10.36
CA GLY A 143 14.27 8.34 9.17
C GLY A 143 13.87 6.88 9.47
N TYR A 144 13.67 6.07 8.43
CA TYR A 144 13.44 4.63 8.59
C TYR A 144 14.74 3.95 9.03
N PHE A 145 14.70 3.30 10.19
CA PHE A 145 15.90 2.75 10.84
C PHE A 145 15.80 1.25 11.16
N LYS A 146 14.79 0.54 10.61
CA LYS A 146 14.65 -0.91 10.82
C LYS A 146 15.59 -1.68 9.90
N GLU A 147 15.98 -2.88 10.35
CA GLU A 147 16.75 -3.80 9.51
C GLU A 147 15.91 -4.31 8.34
N ARG A 148 16.61 -4.67 7.24
CA ARG A 148 15.95 -5.24 6.06
C ARG A 148 15.23 -6.54 6.37
N ILE A 149 15.76 -7.35 7.28
CA ILE A 149 15.17 -8.63 7.71
C ILE A 149 13.81 -8.34 8.34
N THR A 150 13.75 -7.42 9.31
CA THR A 150 12.50 -6.97 9.93
C THR A 150 11.49 -6.49 8.89
N THR A 151 11.93 -5.68 7.92
CA THR A 151 11.03 -5.18 6.86
C THR A 151 10.52 -6.33 5.97
N SER A 152 11.37 -7.31 5.69
CA SER A 152 11.02 -8.47 4.87
C SER A 152 10.01 -9.39 5.57
N GLU A 153 10.13 -9.54 6.89
CA GLU A 153 9.18 -10.27 7.73
C GLU A 153 7.83 -9.55 7.78
N ILE A 154 7.84 -8.23 7.98
CA ILE A 154 6.63 -7.39 7.97
C ILE A 154 5.92 -7.55 6.63
N MET A 155 6.60 -7.43 5.50
CA MET A 155 5.94 -7.47 4.20
C MET A 155 5.69 -8.89 3.67
N ASN A 156 6.17 -9.92 4.38
CA ASN A 156 6.18 -11.33 3.97
C ASN A 156 6.82 -11.57 2.60
N VAL A 157 8.05 -11.08 2.42
CA VAL A 157 8.81 -11.13 1.16
C VAL A 157 10.27 -11.45 1.43
N SER A 158 11.05 -11.71 0.39
CA SER A 158 12.49 -11.92 0.57
C SER A 158 13.23 -10.62 0.91
N VAL A 159 14.35 -10.74 1.64
CA VAL A 159 15.28 -9.62 1.87
C VAL A 159 15.83 -9.04 0.55
N GLY A 160 15.94 -9.89 -0.49
CA GLY A 160 16.30 -9.48 -1.84
C GLY A 160 15.24 -8.56 -2.46
N SER A 161 13.96 -8.89 -2.31
CA SER A 161 12.83 -8.06 -2.75
C SER A 161 12.89 -6.67 -2.12
N ILE A 162 13.10 -6.59 -0.80
CA ILE A 162 13.27 -5.30 -0.10
C ILE A 162 14.42 -4.51 -0.73
N SER A 163 15.57 -5.15 -0.95
CA SER A 163 16.74 -4.47 -1.51
C SER A 163 16.51 -3.96 -2.93
N ASN A 164 15.84 -4.75 -3.77
CA ASN A 164 15.51 -4.39 -5.14
C ASN A 164 14.50 -3.23 -5.18
N TRP A 165 13.48 -3.27 -4.32
CA TRP A 165 12.48 -2.21 -4.25
C TRP A 165 13.03 -0.92 -3.66
N THR A 166 13.90 -0.96 -2.64
CA THR A 166 14.58 0.25 -2.16
C THR A 166 15.43 0.87 -3.28
N LYS A 167 16.15 0.05 -4.04
CA LYS A 167 16.94 0.52 -5.19
C LYS A 167 16.06 1.16 -6.26
N GLN A 168 14.94 0.50 -6.60
CA GLN A 168 13.94 1.03 -7.52
C GLN A 168 13.40 2.39 -7.07
N LEU A 169 13.02 2.52 -5.79
CA LEU A 169 12.53 3.80 -5.24
C LEU A 169 13.60 4.89 -5.28
N PHE A 170 14.87 4.56 -5.05
CA PHE A 170 15.98 5.51 -5.15
C PHE A 170 16.23 5.96 -6.59
N GLU A 171 16.31 5.02 -7.53
CA GLU A 171 16.58 5.28 -8.94
C GLU A 171 15.51 6.17 -9.59
N TYR A 172 14.26 6.02 -9.18
CA TYR A 172 13.15 6.85 -9.66
C TYR A 172 12.89 8.10 -8.79
N GLY A 173 13.80 8.46 -7.88
CA GLY A 173 13.75 9.72 -7.13
C GLY A 173 12.68 9.80 -6.05
N PHE A 174 12.19 8.67 -5.54
CA PHE A 174 11.18 8.62 -4.47
C PHE A 174 11.76 8.59 -3.05
N LEU A 175 13.09 8.58 -2.94
CA LEU A 175 13.83 8.66 -1.68
C LEU A 175 14.74 9.90 -1.68
N GLU A 176 14.66 10.71 -0.63
CA GLU A 176 15.58 11.84 -0.36
C GLU A 176 16.90 11.36 0.21
N GLU A 177 16.86 10.29 1.02
CA GLU A 177 18.01 9.73 1.71
C GLU A 177 18.02 8.22 1.50
N TYR A 178 19.17 7.68 1.08
CA TYR A 178 19.45 6.25 1.02
C TYR A 178 20.90 6.00 1.40
N GLU A 179 21.15 5.94 2.71
CA GLU A 179 22.49 5.79 3.27
C GLU A 179 22.64 4.47 4.02
N VAL A 180 23.84 3.89 3.97
CA VAL A 180 24.21 2.76 4.83
C VAL A 180 25.08 3.31 5.95
N LYS A 181 24.50 3.45 7.15
CA LYS A 181 25.26 3.77 8.35
C LYS A 181 25.88 2.49 8.89
N SER A 182 27.20 2.44 8.91
CA SER A 182 27.98 1.38 9.52
C SER A 182 28.68 1.92 10.76
N GLU A 183 28.01 1.81 11.91
CA GLU A 183 28.67 1.97 13.22
C GLU A 183 29.01 0.58 13.78
N TYR A 184 29.91 0.53 14.78
CA TYR A 184 30.50 -0.69 15.32
C TYR A 184 29.44 -1.81 15.52
N TYR A 185 29.55 -2.89 14.73
CA TYR A 185 28.67 -4.06 14.68
C TYR A 185 27.22 -3.89 14.16
N LYS A 186 26.80 -2.73 13.63
CA LYS A 186 25.48 -2.56 13.01
C LYS A 186 25.57 -1.85 11.66
N LYS A 187 25.29 -2.58 10.58
CA LYS A 187 25.06 -2.02 9.25
C LYS A 187 23.56 -1.78 9.07
N GLN A 188 23.12 -0.54 9.19
CA GLN A 188 21.71 -0.17 9.10
C GLN A 188 21.49 0.81 7.94
N LYS A 189 20.36 0.65 7.26
CA LYS A 189 19.97 1.53 6.15
C LYS A 189 19.11 2.64 6.71
N VAL A 190 19.50 3.88 6.47
CA VAL A 190 18.65 5.05 6.70
C VAL A 190 17.96 5.35 5.39
N VAL A 191 16.63 5.36 5.43
CA VAL A 191 15.81 5.71 4.26
C VAL A 191 14.87 6.84 4.64
N ARG A 192 14.80 7.86 3.77
CA ARG A 192 13.83 8.95 3.86
C ARG A 192 13.10 9.07 2.52
N THR A 193 11.77 9.04 2.57
CA THR A 193 10.94 9.23 1.38
C THR A 193 10.80 10.70 1.03
N ILE A 194 10.60 11.03 -0.24
CA ILE A 194 10.25 12.40 -0.64
C ILE A 194 8.95 12.86 -0.01
N GLN A 195 8.86 14.15 0.31
CA GLN A 195 7.59 14.78 0.64
C GLN A 195 6.92 15.35 -0.61
N PHE A 196 5.66 14.95 -0.85
CA PHE A 196 4.85 15.55 -1.88
C PHE A 196 4.25 16.85 -1.36
N ASN A 197 4.79 18.00 -1.80
CA ASN A 197 4.24 19.32 -1.53
C ASN A 197 2.90 19.50 -2.27
N ARG A 198 1.81 19.05 -1.65
CA ARG A 198 0.46 19.35 -2.12
C ARG A 198 0.05 20.70 -1.58
N THR A 199 -0.05 21.72 -2.43
CA THR A 199 -0.77 22.95 -2.09
C THR A 199 -2.18 22.54 -1.66
N LYS A 200 -2.62 23.01 -0.48
CA LYS A 200 -3.98 22.79 0.04
C LYS A 200 -5.00 23.51 -0.84
N GLU A 201 -5.24 23.02 -2.05
CA GLU A 201 -6.48 23.33 -2.73
C GLU A 201 -7.58 22.58 -1.99
N LYS A 202 -8.57 23.35 -1.53
CA LYS A 202 -9.68 22.94 -0.66
C LYS A 202 -10.20 21.55 -1.02
N PRO A 203 -10.48 20.67 -0.04
CA PRO A 203 -11.23 19.46 -0.32
C PRO A 203 -12.54 19.87 -0.99
N ILE A 204 -12.79 19.31 -2.17
CA ILE A 204 -14.11 19.36 -2.80
C ILE A 204 -14.92 18.31 -2.05
N ASP A 205 -15.58 18.75 -0.98
CA ASP A 205 -16.72 18.05 -0.43
C ASP A 205 -17.88 18.28 -1.40
N ASP A 206 -18.35 17.18 -2.00
CA ASP A 206 -19.76 16.79 -2.21
C ASP A 206 -19.83 15.56 -3.14
#